data_AF-A0A323TX84-F1
#
_entry.id   AF-A0A323TX84-F1
#
_cell.length_a   1.000
_cell.length_b   1.000
_cell.length_c   1.000
_cell.angle_alpha   90.00
_cell.angle_beta   90.00
_cell.angle_gamma   90.00
#
_symmetry.space_group_name_H-M   'P 1'
#
loop_
_entity.id
_entity.type
_entity.pdbx_description
1 polymer ?
#
loop_
_entity_poly.entity_id
_entity_poly.type
_entity_poly.pdbx_seq_one_letter_code
_entity_poly.pdbx_strand_id
1 'polypeptide(L)'
;MKNIREEINLKKIIGDLLVLSGRPNGEIVRKKLNISQKDADEKKYNIVIPYEVRTINPSYFLGIFSESIKNLKLEKFKEKYNFISSNDDGKLKNGIEEDIKEGIEWALDESKLLK
;
A
#
# COMPACT_ATOMS: atom_id res chain seq x y z
N MET A 1 5.73 -24.85 -2.78
CA MET A 1 6.52 -23.77 -3.43
C MET A 1 6.43 -22.54 -2.55
N LYS A 2 7.54 -21.93 -2.12
CA LYS A 2 7.47 -20.63 -1.42
C LYS A 2 6.87 -19.63 -2.41
N ASN A 3 5.78 -18.97 -2.05
CA ASN A 3 5.27 -17.83 -2.80
C ASN A 3 6.32 -16.72 -2.73
N ILE A 4 7.17 -16.61 -3.75
CA ILE A 4 8.19 -15.56 -3.81
C ILE A 4 7.48 -14.25 -4.12
N ARG A 5 7.52 -13.31 -3.18
CA ARG A 5 7.04 -11.95 -3.35
C ARG A 5 8.25 -11.03 -3.47
N GLU A 6 8.20 -10.08 -4.40
CA GLU A 6 9.22 -9.04 -4.53
C GLU A 6 8.98 -7.93 -3.50
N GLU A 7 10.06 -7.36 -2.96
CA GLU A 7 9.95 -6.32 -1.93
C GLU A 7 9.95 -4.92 -2.52
N ILE A 8 9.00 -4.12 -2.05
CA ILE A 8 8.89 -2.69 -2.32
C ILE A 8 9.12 -1.97 -1.00
N ASN A 9 10.34 -1.48 -0.81
CA ASN A 9 10.72 -0.82 0.43
C ASN A 9 10.33 0.66 0.42
N LEU A 10 9.33 1.03 1.23
CA LEU A 10 8.84 2.41 1.29
C LEU A 10 9.89 3.39 1.81
N LYS A 11 10.81 2.97 2.70
CA LYS A 11 11.83 3.84 3.29
C LYS A 11 12.64 4.58 2.23
N LYS A 12 12.93 3.92 1.10
CA LYS A 12 13.67 4.50 -0.03
C LYS A 12 12.96 5.70 -0.67
N ILE A 13 11.64 5.81 -0.50
CA ILE A 13 10.83 6.85 -1.11
C ILE A 13 10.38 7.91 -0.10
N ILE A 14 10.02 7.48 1.11
CA ILE A 14 9.46 8.36 2.15
C ILE A 14 10.53 8.95 3.08
N GLY A 15 11.76 8.43 3.06
CA GLY A 15 12.82 8.85 3.99
C GLY A 15 12.44 8.56 5.44
N ASP A 16 12.59 9.56 6.31
CA ASP A 16 12.35 9.47 7.75
C ASP A 16 10.95 9.95 8.18
N LEU A 17 9.99 10.03 7.25
CA LEU A 17 8.62 10.40 7.57
C LEU A 17 7.99 9.36 8.52
N LEU A 18 7.47 9.85 9.65
CA LEU A 18 6.78 9.02 10.64
C LEU A 18 5.25 9.00 10.45
N VAL A 19 4.71 10.00 9.75
CA VAL A 19 3.28 10.20 9.48
C VAL A 19 3.09 10.31 7.98
N LEU A 20 2.33 9.39 7.39
CA LEU A 20 2.08 9.38 5.95
C LEU A 20 0.69 9.94 5.67
N SER A 21 0.62 11.16 5.14
CA SER A 21 -0.65 11.86 4.95
C SER A 21 -0.73 12.61 3.62
N GLY A 22 -1.96 12.82 3.14
CA GLY A 22 -2.27 13.58 1.94
C GLY A 22 -2.25 12.73 0.66
N ARG A 23 -3.34 12.79 -0.09
CA ARG A 23 -3.49 12.11 -1.39
C ARG A 23 -2.40 12.51 -2.40
N PRO A 24 -2.03 13.80 -2.57
CA PRO A 24 -0.97 14.17 -3.50
C PRO A 24 0.39 13.51 -3.18
N ASN A 25 0.72 13.35 -1.88
CA ASN A 25 1.94 12.67 -1.47
C ASN A 25 1.89 11.17 -1.81
N GLY A 26 0.75 10.53 -1.57
CA GLY A 26 0.51 9.14 -1.97
C GLY A 26 0.65 8.94 -3.49
N GLU A 27 0.12 9.87 -4.30
CA GLU A 27 0.24 9.81 -5.76
C GLU A 27 1.69 9.97 -6.24
N ILE A 28 2.47 10.84 -5.59
CA ILE A 28 3.92 10.95 -5.86
C ILE A 28 4.61 9.62 -5.57
N VAL A 29 4.29 8.97 -4.45
CA VAL A 29 4.85 7.65 -4.11
C VAL A 29 4.39 6.57 -5.09
N ARG A 30 3.12 6.56 -5.51
CA ARG A 30 2.60 5.65 -6.56
C ARG A 30 3.47 5.71 -7.82
N LYS A 31 3.76 6.92 -8.29
CA LYS A 31 4.61 7.18 -9.47
C LYS A 31 6.03 6.70 -9.25
N LYS A 32 6.67 7.07 -8.14
CA LYS A 32 8.05 6.67 -7.82
C LYS A 32 8.24 5.16 -7.70
N LEU A 33 7.21 4.45 -7.23
CA LEU A 33 7.21 2.99 -7.10
C LEU A 33 6.78 2.25 -8.38
N ASN A 34 6.34 2.97 -9.41
CA ASN A 34 5.76 2.43 -10.63
C ASN A 34 4.62 1.45 -10.35
N ILE A 35 3.72 1.75 -9.39
CA ILE A 35 2.63 0.84 -9.00
C ILE A 35 1.72 0.53 -10.19
N SER A 36 1.44 1.48 -11.08
CA SER A 36 0.62 1.24 -12.28
C SER A 36 1.19 0.16 -13.20
N GLN A 37 2.53 0.08 -13.34
CA GLN A 37 3.18 -1.00 -14.11
C GLN A 37 3.09 -2.33 -13.36
N LYS A 38 3.24 -2.29 -12.03
CA LYS A 38 3.15 -3.49 -11.18
C LYS A 38 1.75 -4.08 -11.17
N ASP A 39 0.72 -3.24 -11.19
CA ASP A 39 -0.67 -3.66 -11.32
C ASP A 39 -0.89 -4.53 -12.58
N ALA A 40 -0.12 -4.29 -13.65
CA ALA A 40 -0.26 -4.97 -14.94
C ALA A 40 0.59 -6.24 -15.11
N ASP A 41 1.59 -6.48 -14.25
CA ASP A 41 2.43 -7.69 -14.35
C ASP A 41 1.82 -8.90 -13.61
N GLU A 42 2.51 -10.04 -13.63
CA GLU A 42 2.06 -11.28 -12.95
C GLU A 42 2.69 -11.47 -11.56
N LYS A 43 3.58 -10.57 -11.14
CA LYS A 43 4.35 -10.70 -9.90
C LYS A 43 3.48 -10.36 -8.69
N LYS A 44 3.91 -10.83 -7.52
CA LYS A 44 3.30 -10.47 -6.22
C LYS A 44 4.31 -9.72 -5.38
N TYR A 45 3.83 -8.76 -4.60
CA TYR A 45 4.67 -7.79 -3.90
C TYR A 45 4.43 -7.79 -2.40
N ASN A 46 5.51 -7.56 -1.65
CA ASN A 46 5.50 -7.15 -0.26
C ASN A 46 5.78 -5.65 -0.20
N ILE A 47 4.82 -4.86 0.26
CA ILE A 47 5.00 -3.46 0.61
C ILE A 47 5.63 -3.42 2.00
N VAL A 48 6.91 -3.08 2.08
CA VAL A 48 7.67 -3.03 3.34
C VAL A 48 7.53 -1.63 3.92
N ILE A 49 6.75 -1.52 4.99
CA ILE A 49 6.51 -0.30 5.75
C ILE A 49 7.62 -0.19 6.81
N PRO A 50 8.33 0.95 6.90
CA PRO A 50 9.35 1.13 7.93
C PRO A 50 8.74 1.04 9.32
N TYR A 51 9.40 0.32 10.22
CA TYR A 51 8.90 0.12 11.58
C TYR A 51 8.72 1.46 12.33
N GLU A 52 9.42 2.52 11.95
CA GLU A 52 9.32 3.83 12.59
C GLU A 52 8.03 4.58 12.24
N VAL A 53 7.35 4.21 11.13
CA VAL A 53 6.06 4.79 10.75
C VAL A 53 5.04 4.55 11.87
N ARG A 54 4.33 5.61 12.22
CA ARG A 54 3.34 5.65 13.31
C ARG A 54 1.91 5.62 12.79
N THR A 55 1.65 6.21 11.63
CA THR A 55 0.32 6.19 11.01
C THR A 55 0.39 6.40 9.49
N ILE A 56 -0.59 5.85 8.79
CA ILE A 56 -0.86 6.02 7.37
C ILE A 56 -2.30 6.51 7.21
N ASN A 57 -2.48 7.80 6.99
CA ASN A 57 -3.83 8.34 6.83
C ASN A 57 -4.49 7.74 5.57
N PRO A 58 -5.82 7.49 5.60
CA PRO A 58 -6.52 6.90 4.46
C PRO A 58 -6.29 7.65 3.14
N SER A 59 -6.25 8.99 3.17
CA SER A 59 -5.97 9.80 1.97
C SER A 59 -4.62 9.49 1.31
N TYR A 60 -3.58 9.20 2.10
CA TYR A 60 -2.27 8.82 1.58
C TYR A 60 -2.32 7.42 0.96
N PHE A 61 -2.96 6.46 1.64
CA PHE A 61 -3.21 5.12 1.12
C PHE A 61 -3.95 5.18 -0.22
N LEU A 62 -5.02 5.99 -0.30
CA LEU A 62 -5.78 6.21 -1.53
C LEU A 62 -4.91 6.74 -2.66
N GLY A 63 -4.03 7.70 -2.38
CA GLY A 63 -3.08 8.21 -3.37
C GLY A 63 -2.17 7.12 -3.96
N ILE A 64 -1.81 6.12 -3.16
CA ILE A 64 -0.98 5.00 -3.64
C ILE A 64 -1.83 3.93 -4.34
N PHE A 65 -2.95 3.49 -3.76
CA PHE A 65 -3.58 2.21 -4.10
C PHE A 65 -5.04 2.29 -4.55
N SER A 66 -5.71 3.45 -4.52
CA SER A 66 -7.13 3.54 -4.93
C SER A 66 -7.36 3.02 -6.36
N GLU A 67 -6.49 3.41 -7.30
CA GLU A 67 -6.55 2.96 -8.69
C GLU A 67 -6.25 1.45 -8.82
N SER A 68 -5.31 0.91 -8.04
CA SER A 68 -5.02 -0.53 -8.00
C SER A 68 -6.25 -1.33 -7.56
N ILE A 69 -6.93 -0.89 -6.49
CA ILE A 69 -8.15 -1.55 -5.99
C ILE A 69 -9.28 -1.44 -7.01
N LYS A 70 -9.45 -0.28 -7.65
CA LYS A 70 -10.45 -0.09 -8.71
C LYS A 70 -10.26 -1.03 -9.89
N ASN A 71 -9.01 -1.18 -10.36
CA ASN A 71 -8.66 -1.94 -11.56
C ASN A 71 -8.57 -3.45 -11.30
N LEU A 72 -7.91 -3.86 -10.21
CA LEU A 72 -7.70 -5.27 -9.87
C LEU A 72 -8.94 -5.90 -9.21
N LYS A 73 -9.77 -5.10 -8.54
CA LYS A 73 -10.75 -5.54 -7.54
C LYS A 73 -10.08 -6.09 -6.27
N LEU A 74 -10.85 -6.16 -5.20
CA LEU A 74 -10.35 -6.42 -3.84
C LEU A 74 -9.52 -7.71 -3.72
N GLU A 75 -10.07 -8.82 -4.23
CA GLU A 75 -9.43 -10.13 -4.07
C GLU A 75 -8.07 -10.18 -4.78
N LYS A 76 -8.01 -9.75 -6.04
CA LYS A 76 -6.73 -9.69 -6.77
C LYS A 76 -5.78 -8.67 -6.15
N PHE A 77 -6.27 -7.55 -5.62
CA PHE A 77 -5.43 -6.58 -4.91
C PHE A 77 -4.74 -7.21 -3.69
N LYS A 78 -5.49 -7.96 -2.86
CA LYS A 78 -4.95 -8.66 -1.68
C LYS A 78 -3.98 -9.79 -2.06
N GLU A 79 -4.22 -10.46 -3.19
CA GLU A 79 -3.23 -11.41 -3.71
C GLU A 79 -1.96 -10.71 -4.18
N LYS A 80 -2.12 -9.60 -4.91
CA LYS A 80 -1.05 -8.83 -5.54
C LYS A 80 -0.15 -8.15 -4.53
N TYR A 81 -0.72 -7.50 -3.52
CA TYR A 81 -0.01 -6.70 -2.52
C TYR A 81 -0.24 -7.24 -1.12
N ASN A 82 0.85 -7.59 -0.46
CA ASN A 82 0.88 -7.91 0.96
C ASN A 82 1.64 -6.78 1.69
N PHE A 83 1.21 -6.42 2.89
CA PHE A 83 1.84 -5.37 3.68
C PHE A 83 2.59 -5.99 4.84
N ILE A 84 3.86 -5.63 4.99
CA ILE A 84 4.72 -6.12 6.07
C ILE A 84 5.50 -4.96 6.66
N SER A 85 5.98 -5.14 7.90
CA SER A 85 6.88 -4.20 8.56
C SER A 85 8.34 -4.54 8.25
N SER A 86 9.23 -3.55 8.38
CA SER A 86 10.68 -3.73 8.23
C SER A 86 11.37 -4.31 9.47
N ASN A 87 10.63 -4.75 10.49
CA ASN A 87 11.18 -5.41 11.68
C ASN A 87 11.41 -6.91 11.42
N ASP A 88 12.12 -7.57 12.33
CA ASP A 88 12.61 -8.94 12.13
C ASP A 88 11.51 -9.99 11.94
N ASP A 89 10.32 -9.78 12.51
CA ASP A 89 9.18 -10.69 12.36
C ASP A 89 8.21 -10.30 11.23
N GLY A 90 8.46 -9.19 10.55
CA GLY A 90 7.63 -8.66 9.46
C GLY A 90 6.24 -8.20 9.87
N LYS A 91 5.90 -8.21 11.17
CA LYS A 91 4.55 -7.90 11.65
C LYS A 91 4.32 -6.40 11.72
N LEU A 92 3.18 -5.97 11.19
CA LEU A 92 2.71 -4.60 11.34
C LEU A 92 2.37 -4.32 12.81
N LYS A 93 2.55 -3.07 13.23
CA LYS A 93 1.95 -2.60 14.48
C LYS A 93 0.44 -2.56 14.31
N ASN A 94 -0.32 -2.88 15.36
CA ASN A 94 -1.80 -2.90 15.31
C ASN A 94 -2.39 -1.63 14.67
N GLY A 95 -1.90 -0.44 15.05
CA GLY A 95 -2.39 0.82 14.45
C GLY A 95 -2.12 0.95 12.95
N ILE A 96 -1.01 0.42 12.44
CA ILE A 96 -0.71 0.44 11.00
C ILE A 96 -1.58 -0.56 10.24
N GLU A 97 -1.87 -1.71 10.84
CA GLU A 97 -2.79 -2.69 10.25
C GLU A 97 -4.21 -2.12 10.14
N GLU A 98 -4.68 -1.41 11.17
CA GLU A 98 -5.96 -0.69 11.19
C GLU A 98 -6.00 0.42 10.12
N ASP A 99 -4.95 1.24 10.02
CA ASP A 99 -4.81 2.30 9.01
C ASP A 99 -4.91 1.76 7.57
N ILE A 100 -4.24 0.62 7.28
CA ILE A 100 -4.30 -0.03 5.97
C ILE A 100 -5.71 -0.55 5.69
N LYS A 101 -6.34 -1.16 6.69
CA LYS A 101 -7.72 -1.67 6.57
C LYS A 101 -8.68 -0.53 6.26
N GLU A 102 -8.60 0.59 6.98
CA GLU A 102 -9.40 1.79 6.73
C GLU A 102 -9.16 2.33 5.31
N GLY A 103 -7.89 2.42 4.89
CA GLY A 103 -7.54 2.84 3.53
C GLY A 103 -8.15 1.95 2.43
N ILE A 104 -8.18 0.63 2.65
CA ILE A 104 -8.85 -0.33 1.74
C ILE A 104 -10.37 -0.09 1.72
N GLU A 105 -11.00 0.11 2.89
CA GLU A 105 -12.43 0.38 3.00
C GLU A 105 -12.82 1.65 2.24
N TRP A 106 -12.08 2.75 2.44
CA TRP A 106 -12.29 4.01 1.71
C TRP A 106 -12.11 3.83 0.20
N ALA A 107 -11.11 3.06 -0.23
CA ALA A 107 -10.86 2.81 -1.65
C ALA A 107 -12.02 2.03 -2.30
N LEU A 108 -12.60 1.07 -1.57
CA LEU A 108 -13.75 0.32 -2.02
C LEU A 108 -14.98 1.22 -2.17
N ASP A 109 -15.20 2.13 -1.22
CA ASP A 109 -16.30 3.09 -1.29
C ASP A 109 -16.13 4.08 -2.44
N GLU A 110 -14.93 4.66 -2.65
CA GLU A 110 -14.63 5.50 -3.82
C GLU A 110 -14.88 4.74 -5.13
N SER A 111 -14.53 3.44 -5.19
CA SER A 111 -14.73 2.62 -6.39
C SER A 111 -16.21 2.35 -6.72
N LYS A 112 -17.10 2.41 -5.73
CA LYS A 112 -18.55 2.23 -5.92
C LYS A 112 -19.22 3.51 -6.45
N LEU A 113 -18.70 4.69 -6.07
CA LEU A 113 -19.23 5.99 -6.48
C LEU A 113 -18.92 6.33 -7.94
N LEU A 114 -17.97 5.63 -8.56
CA LEU A 114 -17.54 5.83 -9.95
C LEU A 114 -18.19 4.84 -10.93
N LYS A 115 -19.31 4.24 -10.55
CA LYS A 115 -20.10 3.32 -11.38
C LYS A 115 -21.08 4.05 -12.29
#